data_AF-A0A9E2PXX6-F1
#
_entry.id   AF-A0A9E2PXX6-F1
#
_cell.length_a   1.000
_cell.length_b   1.000
_cell.length_c   1.000
_cell.angle_alpha   90.00
_cell.angle_beta   90.00
_cell.angle_gamma   90.00
#
_symmetry.space_group_name_H-M   'P 1'
#
loop_
_entity.id
_entity.type
_entity.pdbx_description
1 polymer ?
#
loop_
_entity_poly.entity_id
_entity_poly.type
_entity_poly.pdbx_seq_one_letter_code
_entity_poly.pdbx_strand_id
1 'polypeptide(L)'
;MKESYCGLCDQCQLDHPEFLEAVATVKSFADQFRIYWWGHCFWGDEGFSLPEFRRGLEWFLSHPECPGCRGGRGLDRCPIRICAINRRCEHCYECPDLAQCHRFKLILEEYPDHKQHLLRLQEQNHGRKTILKRG
;
A
#
# COMPACT_ATOMS: atom_id res chain seq x y z
N MET A 1 -1.56 6.93 -11.23
CA MET A 1 -1.55 7.21 -9.78
C MET A 1 -2.40 6.14 -9.12
N LYS A 2 -1.95 5.51 -8.03
CA LYS A 2 -2.80 4.55 -7.32
C LYS A 2 -4.03 5.28 -6.82
N GLU A 3 -5.21 4.74 -7.03
CA GLU A 3 -6.42 5.36 -6.52
C GLU A 3 -6.93 4.61 -5.29
N SER A 4 -7.22 5.36 -4.23
CA SER A 4 -7.81 4.80 -3.02
C SER A 4 -8.89 5.69 -2.40
N TYR A 5 -9.87 5.05 -1.78
CA TYR A 5 -10.89 5.76 -1.03
C TYR A 5 -10.31 6.39 0.25
N CYS A 6 -9.45 5.66 0.96
CA CYS A 6 -8.93 6.08 2.25
C CYS A 6 -7.61 6.84 2.17
N GLY A 7 -7.01 7.07 1.00
CA GLY A 7 -5.70 7.73 0.86
C GLY A 7 -4.49 6.88 1.24
N LEU A 8 -4.67 5.63 1.69
CA LEU A 8 -3.54 4.80 2.15
C LEU A 8 -2.71 4.26 0.99
N CYS A 9 -3.31 4.00 -0.18
CA CYS A 9 -2.52 3.53 -1.33
C CYS A 9 -1.50 4.57 -1.78
N ASP A 10 -1.74 5.85 -1.50
CA ASP A 10 -0.83 6.94 -1.82
C ASP A 10 0.48 6.85 -1.00
N GLN A 11 0.45 6.11 0.12
CA GLN A 11 1.60 5.84 0.99
C GLN A 11 2.17 4.41 0.81
N CYS A 12 1.62 3.62 -0.10
CA CYS A 12 2.00 2.21 -0.26
C CYS A 12 3.27 2.05 -1.12
N GLN A 13 4.25 1.31 -0.61
CA GLN A 13 5.59 1.14 -1.22
C GLN A 13 5.65 0.11 -2.36
N LEU A 14 4.58 -0.68 -2.59
CA LEU A 14 4.62 -1.86 -3.47
C LEU A 14 5.07 -1.59 -4.92
N ASP A 15 4.85 -0.38 -5.44
CA ASP A 15 5.29 0.03 -6.79
C ASP A 15 6.30 1.18 -6.75
N HIS A 16 6.88 1.45 -5.57
CA HIS A 16 7.86 2.51 -5.43
C HIS A 16 9.13 2.10 -6.19
N PRO A 17 9.70 2.96 -7.06
CA PRO A 17 10.87 2.60 -7.85
C PRO A 17 12.04 2.11 -6.98
N GLU A 18 12.29 2.77 -5.85
CA GLU A 18 13.35 2.39 -4.90
C GLU A 18 13.12 1.01 -4.27
N PHE A 19 11.86 0.62 -4.04
CA PHE A 19 11.54 -0.72 -3.53
C PHE A 19 11.84 -1.79 -4.59
N LEU A 20 11.41 -1.56 -5.83
CA LEU A 20 11.68 -2.48 -6.94
C LEU A 20 13.18 -2.59 -7.26
N GLU A 21 13.91 -1.49 -7.17
CA GLU A 21 15.37 -1.47 -7.31
C GLU A 21 16.07 -2.28 -6.20
N ALA A 22 15.62 -2.14 -4.95
CA ALA A 22 16.12 -2.94 -3.85
C ALA A 22 15.84 -4.44 -4.06
N VAL A 23 14.63 -4.81 -4.50
CA VAL A 23 14.27 -6.20 -4.82
C VAL A 23 15.15 -6.75 -5.95
N ALA A 24 15.37 -5.98 -7.02
CA ALA A 24 16.23 -6.37 -8.13
C ALA A 24 17.69 -6.58 -7.67
N THR A 25 18.18 -5.69 -6.80
CA THR A 25 19.51 -5.79 -6.20
C THR A 25 19.67 -7.07 -5.39
N VAL A 26 18.72 -7.36 -4.49
CA VAL A 26 18.73 -8.61 -3.70
C VAL A 26 18.66 -9.84 -4.60
N LYS A 27 17.82 -9.82 -5.64
CA LYS A 27 17.75 -10.91 -6.62
C LYS A 27 19.10 -11.13 -7.31
N SER A 28 19.81 -10.07 -7.69
CA SER A 28 21.12 -10.19 -8.33
C SER A 28 22.16 -10.88 -7.44
N PHE A 29 22.14 -10.60 -6.13
CA PHE A 29 23.02 -11.27 -5.18
C PHE A 29 22.59 -12.72 -4.95
N ALA A 30 21.28 -12.96 -4.82
CA ALA A 30 20.75 -14.31 -4.72
C ALA A 30 21.13 -15.15 -5.94
N ASP A 31 21.09 -14.59 -7.15
CA ASP A 31 21.44 -15.26 -8.40
C ASP A 31 22.92 -15.62 -8.50
N GLN A 32 23.80 -14.76 -8.00
CA GLN A 32 25.23 -15.03 -7.90
C GLN A 32 25.55 -16.10 -6.84
N PHE A 33 24.65 -16.31 -5.88
CA PHE A 33 24.85 -17.30 -4.84
C PHE A 33 24.78 -18.72 -5.40
N ARG A 34 25.95 -19.37 -5.47
CA ARG A 34 26.10 -20.73 -5.99
C ARG A 34 25.69 -21.77 -4.95
N ILE A 35 24.40 -21.85 -4.63
CA ILE A 35 23.88 -22.71 -3.55
C ILE A 35 24.22 -24.19 -3.72
N TYR A 36 24.37 -24.68 -4.95
CA TYR A 36 24.83 -26.05 -5.20
C TYR A 36 26.24 -26.34 -4.64
N TRP A 37 27.05 -25.31 -4.46
CA TRP A 37 28.43 -25.42 -3.99
C TRP A 37 28.55 -25.14 -2.48
N TRP A 38 27.70 -24.28 -1.93
CA TRP A 38 27.81 -23.81 -0.55
C TRP A 38 26.62 -24.22 0.34
N GLY A 39 25.60 -24.87 -0.22
CA GLY A 39 24.38 -25.25 0.50
C GLY A 39 24.66 -26.12 1.72
N HIS A 40 25.65 -27.00 1.62
CA HIS A 40 26.12 -27.85 2.71
C HIS A 40 26.89 -27.10 3.82
N CYS A 41 27.27 -25.83 3.59
CA CYS A 41 27.93 -24.99 4.60
C CYS A 41 26.93 -24.28 5.52
N PHE A 42 25.65 -24.27 5.18
CA PHE A 42 24.61 -23.74 6.05
C PHE A 42 24.15 -24.82 7.02
N TRP A 43 24.04 -24.45 8.29
CA TRP A 43 23.53 -25.34 9.33
C TRP A 43 22.01 -25.14 9.44
N GLY A 44 21.26 -26.24 9.49
CA GLY A 44 19.82 -26.23 9.77
C GLY A 44 18.97 -26.57 8.55
N ASP A 45 18.35 -27.75 8.60
CA ASP A 45 17.41 -28.24 7.58
C ASP A 45 16.02 -27.59 7.71
N GLU A 46 15.88 -26.53 8.50
CA GLU A 46 14.59 -26.04 8.97
C GLU A 46 14.35 -24.56 8.60
N GLY A 47 13.42 -24.35 7.67
CA GLY A 47 12.63 -23.13 7.59
C GLY A 47 12.87 -22.18 6.41
N PHE A 48 13.93 -22.36 5.60
CA PHE A 48 14.21 -21.44 4.48
C PHE A 48 14.44 -22.17 3.14
N SER A 49 13.54 -21.95 2.19
CA SER A 49 13.69 -22.45 0.82
C SER A 49 14.21 -21.34 -0.08
N LEU A 50 15.49 -21.43 -0.49
CA LEU A 50 16.06 -20.49 -1.46
C LEU A 50 15.28 -20.49 -2.80
N PRO A 51 14.82 -21.63 -3.33
CA PRO A 51 13.92 -21.63 -4.49
C PRO A 51 12.63 -20.85 -4.27
N GLU A 52 11.96 -20.96 -3.12
CA GLU A 52 10.77 -20.14 -2.81
C GLU A 52 11.15 -18.67 -2.73
N PHE A 53 12.26 -18.34 -2.06
CA PHE A 53 12.72 -16.97 -1.91
C PHE A 53 12.96 -16.28 -3.26
N ARG A 54 13.64 -16.96 -4.20
CA ARG A 54 13.86 -16.43 -5.56
C ARG A 54 12.55 -16.21 -6.31
N ARG A 55 11.60 -17.15 -6.22
CA ARG A 55 10.27 -16.97 -6.82
C ARG A 55 9.53 -15.78 -6.22
N GLY A 56 9.68 -15.53 -4.92
CA GLY A 56 9.15 -14.33 -4.27
C GLY A 56 9.72 -13.03 -4.85
N LEU A 57 11.04 -12.96 -5.05
CA LEU A 57 11.69 -11.79 -5.67
C LEU A 57 11.23 -11.57 -7.12
N GLU A 58 11.14 -12.65 -7.91
CA GLU A 58 10.60 -12.60 -9.28
C GLU A 58 9.12 -12.18 -9.31
N TRP A 59 8.34 -12.62 -8.32
CA TRP A 59 6.94 -12.23 -8.20
C TRP A 59 6.79 -10.71 -8.02
N PHE A 60 7.57 -10.10 -7.14
CA PHE A 60 7.56 -8.64 -6.96
C PHE A 60 7.94 -7.90 -8.25
N LEU A 61 8.97 -8.36 -8.96
CA LEU A 61 9.43 -7.71 -10.20
C LEU A 61 8.47 -7.91 -11.39
N SER A 62 7.69 -8.99 -11.39
CA SER A 62 6.66 -9.25 -12.42
C SER A 62 5.31 -8.57 -12.13
N HIS A 63 5.13 -8.04 -10.91
CA HIS A 63 3.93 -7.30 -10.50
C HIS A 63 4.30 -5.89 -10.01
N PRO A 64 4.99 -5.07 -10.83
CA PRO A 64 5.53 -3.79 -10.38
C PRO A 64 4.45 -2.74 -10.15
N GLU A 65 3.20 -2.97 -10.57
CA GLU A 65 2.12 -1.99 -10.51
C GLU A 65 0.98 -2.46 -9.62
N CYS A 66 0.43 -1.52 -8.83
CA CYS A 66 -0.80 -1.73 -8.09
C CYS A 66 -1.81 -0.64 -8.46
N PRO A 67 -2.96 -0.95 -9.07
CA PRO A 67 -3.93 0.07 -9.48
C PRO A 67 -4.71 0.68 -8.29
N GLY A 68 -4.39 0.27 -7.06
CA GLY A 68 -5.06 0.72 -5.84
C GLY A 68 -6.42 0.06 -5.62
N CYS A 69 -7.06 0.37 -4.50
CA CYS A 69 -8.33 -0.29 -4.13
C CYS A 69 -9.53 0.18 -4.95
N ARG A 70 -9.44 1.36 -5.58
CA ARG A 70 -10.42 1.80 -6.59
C ARG A 70 -10.24 1.08 -7.92
N GLY A 71 -9.01 0.63 -8.23
CA GLY A 71 -8.71 -0.29 -9.34
C GLY A 71 -9.01 -1.76 -9.08
N GLY A 72 -9.81 -2.07 -8.05
CA GLY A 72 -10.26 -3.43 -7.75
C GLY A 72 -9.28 -4.27 -6.93
N ARG A 73 -8.26 -3.68 -6.31
CA ARG A 73 -7.37 -4.37 -5.34
C ARG A 73 -7.79 -4.12 -3.90
N GLY A 74 -7.03 -4.68 -2.95
CA GLY A 74 -7.26 -4.55 -1.52
C GLY A 74 -8.27 -5.57 -0.99
N LEU A 75 -8.68 -5.39 0.27
CA LEU A 75 -9.61 -6.29 0.95
C LEU A 75 -11.00 -6.32 0.28
N ASP A 76 -11.48 -7.52 -0.05
CA ASP A 76 -12.80 -7.78 -0.66
C ASP A 76 -13.94 -7.10 0.09
N ARG A 77 -13.90 -7.16 1.44
CA ARG A 77 -14.90 -6.58 2.33
C ARG A 77 -14.33 -5.44 3.16
N CYS A 78 -13.58 -4.53 2.54
CA CYS A 78 -13.09 -3.33 3.21
C CYS A 78 -14.27 -2.42 3.66
N PRO A 79 -14.46 -2.16 4.97
CA PRO A 79 -15.58 -1.36 5.46
C PRO A 79 -15.52 0.10 5.00
N ILE A 80 -14.32 0.62 4.74
CA ILE A 80 -14.13 1.98 4.22
C ILE A 80 -14.55 2.08 2.75
N ARG A 81 -14.13 1.12 1.91
CA ARG A 81 -14.54 1.05 0.49
C ARG A 81 -16.04 0.97 0.36
N ILE A 82 -16.68 0.04 1.08
CA ILE A 82 -18.14 -0.13 1.05
C ILE A 82 -18.84 1.17 1.46
N CYS A 83 -18.37 1.81 2.53
CA CYS A 83 -18.92 3.08 3.00
C CYS A 83 -18.76 4.21 1.97
N ALA A 84 -17.58 4.35 1.37
CA ALA A 84 -17.29 5.40 0.40
C ALA A 84 -18.16 5.25 -0.86
N ILE A 85 -18.31 4.02 -1.37
CA ILE A 85 -19.21 3.71 -2.49
C ILE A 85 -20.66 4.07 -2.14
N ASN A 86 -21.17 3.62 -0.99
CA ASN A 86 -22.55 3.88 -0.57
C ASN A 86 -22.83 5.37 -0.37
N ARG A 87 -21.84 6.13 0.11
CA ARG A 87 -21.95 7.58 0.32
C ARG A 87 -21.58 8.40 -0.93
N ARG A 88 -21.14 7.75 -2.01
CA ARG A 88 -20.63 8.39 -3.22
C ARG A 88 -19.50 9.39 -2.94
N CYS A 89 -18.62 9.04 -2.00
CA CYS A 89 -17.40 9.81 -1.73
C CYS A 89 -16.26 9.21 -2.55
N GLU A 90 -15.59 10.03 -3.36
CA GLU A 90 -14.40 9.61 -4.11
C GLU A 90 -13.21 9.39 -3.19
N HIS A 91 -13.09 10.26 -2.18
CA HIS A 91 -12.10 10.16 -1.12
C HIS A 91 -12.72 10.41 0.27
N CYS A 92 -12.21 9.72 1.29
CA CYS A 92 -12.72 9.85 2.65
C CYS A 92 -12.52 11.24 3.26
N TYR A 93 -11.53 12.02 2.81
CA TYR A 93 -11.34 13.41 3.24
C TYR A 93 -12.48 14.34 2.77
N GLU A 94 -13.34 13.89 1.86
CA GLU A 94 -14.52 14.63 1.43
C GLU A 94 -15.75 14.34 2.30
N CYS A 95 -15.68 13.31 3.14
CA CYS A 95 -16.79 12.90 3.98
C CYS A 95 -16.89 13.85 5.20
N PRO A 96 -18.03 14.53 5.41
CA PRO A 96 -18.19 15.44 6.56
C PRO A 96 -18.10 14.73 7.91
N ASP A 97 -18.31 13.41 7.93
CA ASP A 97 -18.27 12.59 9.15
C ASP A 97 -16.88 11.98 9.43
N LEU A 98 -15.82 12.44 8.77
CA LEU A 98 -14.49 11.84 8.87
C LEU A 98 -13.97 11.84 10.33
N ALA A 99 -14.16 12.93 11.06
CA ALA A 99 -13.64 13.10 12.43
C ALA A 99 -14.18 12.01 13.39
N GLN A 100 -15.47 11.69 13.28
CA GLN A 100 -16.16 10.68 14.09
C GLN A 100 -16.16 9.28 13.47
N CYS A 101 -15.59 9.11 12.27
CA CYS A 101 -15.59 7.81 11.59
C CYS A 101 -14.69 6.80 12.31
N HIS A 102 -15.27 5.65 12.69
CA HIS A 102 -14.59 4.53 13.35
C HIS A 102 -14.16 3.42 12.37
N ARG A 103 -14.51 3.51 11.07
CA ARG A 103 -14.20 2.48 10.07
C ARG A 103 -12.69 2.34 9.78
N PHE A 104 -11.90 3.29 10.26
CA PHE A 104 -10.44 3.28 10.15
C PHE A 104 -9.73 2.40 11.18
N LYS A 105 -10.45 1.82 12.16
CA LYS A 105 -9.85 1.08 13.29
C LYS A 105 -8.72 0.13 12.87
N LEU A 106 -8.96 -0.74 11.88
CA LEU A 106 -7.97 -1.70 11.38
C LEU A 106 -6.73 -1.03 10.76
N ILE A 107 -6.92 0.09 10.05
CA ILE A 107 -5.79 0.80 9.42
C ILE A 107 -4.96 1.51 10.48
N LEU A 108 -5.60 2.03 11.53
CA LEU A 108 -4.91 2.80 12.57
C LEU A 108 -4.05 1.94 13.50
N GLU A 109 -4.20 0.61 13.47
CA GLU A 109 -3.30 -0.32 14.16
C GLU A 109 -1.89 -0.27 13.53
N GLU A 110 -1.79 -0.15 12.21
CA GLU A 110 -0.53 -0.11 11.45
C GLU A 110 -0.10 1.32 11.08
N TYR A 111 -1.05 2.23 10.87
CA TYR A 111 -0.84 3.60 10.42
C TYR A 111 -1.54 4.59 11.36
N PRO A 112 -1.05 4.79 12.59
CA PRO A 112 -1.74 5.56 13.63
C PRO A 112 -2.03 7.02 13.23
N ASP A 113 -1.16 7.62 12.42
CA ASP A 113 -1.29 9.02 12.00
C ASP A 113 -2.19 9.21 10.76
N HIS A 114 -2.67 8.13 10.15
CA HIS A 114 -3.38 8.18 8.88
C HIS A 114 -4.66 9.00 8.95
N LYS A 115 -5.42 8.89 10.05
CA LYS A 115 -6.64 9.68 10.24
C LYS A 115 -6.34 11.17 10.37
N GLN A 116 -5.24 11.53 11.03
CA GLN A 116 -4.82 12.94 11.14
C GLN A 116 -4.39 13.49 9.79
N HIS A 117 -3.71 12.68 8.96
CA HIS A 117 -3.38 13.05 7.59
C HIS A 117 -4.65 13.35 6.76
N LEU A 118 -5.68 12.49 6.83
CA LEU A 118 -6.93 12.72 6.11
C LEU A 118 -7.70 13.97 6.58
N LEU A 119 -7.65 14.27 7.87
CA LEU A 119 -8.26 15.49 8.42
C LEU A 119 -7.56 16.74 7.89
N ARG A 120 -6.23 16.74 7.79
CA ARG A 120 -5.48 17.84 7.15
C ARG A 120 -5.87 18.02 5.67
N LEU A 121 -6.01 16.92 4.93
CA LEU A 121 -6.47 16.96 3.53
C LEU A 121 -7.90 17.51 3.42
N GLN A 122 -8.78 17.18 4.37
CA GLN A 122 -10.15 17.69 4.42
C GLN A 122 -10.18 19.21 4.61
N GLU A 123 -9.39 19.75 5.54
CA GLU A 123 -9.25 21.19 5.77
C GLU A 123 -8.75 21.92 4.51
N GLN A 124 -7.71 21.39 3.87
CA GLN A 124 -7.16 21.94 2.63
C GLN A 124 -8.19 21.92 1.49
N ASN A 125 -8.98 20.85 1.37
CA ASN A 125 -10.02 20.74 0.36
C ASN A 125 -11.15 21.76 0.59
N HIS A 126 -11.56 21.97 1.85
CA HIS A 126 -12.55 22.99 2.20
C HIS A 126 -12.05 24.42 1.89
N GLY A 127 -10.79 24.71 2.18
CA GLY A 127 -10.15 25.99 1.82
C GLY A 127 -10.17 26.24 0.31
N ARG A 128 -9.76 25.25 -0.50
CA ARG A 128 -9.76 25.34 -1.97
C ARG A 128 -11.15 25.58 -2.55
N LYS A 129 -12.17 24.84 -2.08
CA LYS A 129 -13.56 25.01 -2.52
C LYS A 129 -14.12 26.39 -2.16
N THR A 130 -13.65 27.00 -1.07
CA THR A 130 -14.07 28.34 -0.66
C THR A 130 -13.48 29.43 -1.57
N ILE A 131 -12.24 29.27 -2.01
CA ILE A 131 -11.57 30.19 -2.94
C ILE A 131 -12.25 30.13 -4.31
N LEU A 132 -12.49 28.92 -4.85
CA LEU A 132 -13.12 28.71 -6.16
C LEU A 132 -14.56 29.21 -6.25
N LYS A 133 -15.26 29.36 -5.13
CA LYS A 133 -16.62 29.93 -5.09
C LYS A 133 -16.65 31.46 -5.08
N ARG A 134 -15.50 32.12 -4.90
CA ARG A 134 -15.38 33.58 -4.75
C ARG A 134 -14.75 34.27 -5.97
N GLY A 135 -14.23 33.52 -6.94
CA GLY A 135 -13.75 34.01 -8.23
C GLY A 135 -14.70 33.61 -9.34
#